data_AF-A0A0W1R8W2-F1
#
_entry.id   AF-A0A0W1R8W2-F1
#
_cell.length_a   1.000
_cell.length_b   1.000
_cell.length_c   1.000
_cell.angle_alpha   90.00
_cell.angle_beta   90.00
_cell.angle_gamma   90.00
#
_symmetry.space_group_name_H-M   'P 1'
#
loop_
_entity.id
_entity.type
_entity.pdbx_description
1 polymer ?
#
loop_
_entity_poly.entity_id
_entity_poly.type
_entity_poly.pdbx_seq_one_letter_code
_entity_poly.pdbx_strand_id
1 'polypeptide(L)' 'MSSQILFRLRRALRYVAAAAGLAVVIGYFQQGSIEAGLLFGLAVGAGVAIGLVLFEVASR' A
#
# COMPACT_ATOMS: atom_id res chain seq x y z
N MET A 1 11.82 5.44 -22.77
CA MET A 1 10.86 4.44 -22.26
C MET A 1 11.12 4.02 -20.81
N SER A 2 12.37 3.70 -20.41
CA SER A 2 12.69 3.26 -19.03
C SER A 2 12.38 4.28 -17.93
N SER A 3 12.60 5.58 -18.19
CA SER A 3 12.37 6.66 -17.21
C SER A 3 10.91 6.88 -16.85
N GLN A 4 9.98 6.69 -17.80
CA GLN A 4 8.54 6.81 -17.54
C GLN A 4 8.00 5.65 -16.69
N ILE A 5 8.48 4.43 -16.94
CA ILE A 5 8.11 3.25 -16.15
C ILE A 5 8.58 3.43 -14.70
N LEU A 6 9.83 3.90 -14.53
CA LEU A 6 10.42 4.14 -13.21
C LEU A 6 9.68 5.25 -12.43
N PHE A 7 9.23 6.30 -13.12
CA PHE A 7 8.40 7.35 -12.54
C PHE A 7 7.02 6.83 -12.09
N ARG A 8 6.33 6.05 -12.93
CA ARG A 8 5.03 5.44 -12.60
C ARG A 8 5.13 4.47 -11.42
N LEU A 9 6.18 3.63 -11.40
CA LEU A 9 6.43 2.68 -10.32
C LEU A 9 6.71 3.40 -8.99
N ARG A 10 7.56 4.43 -9.00
CA ARG A 10 7.81 5.28 -7.81
C ARG A 10 6.53 5.91 -7.29
N ARG A 11 5.68 6.42 -8.19
CA ARG A 11 4.41 7.04 -7.82
C ARG A 11 3.46 6.01 -7.20
N ALA A 12 3.34 4.83 -7.80
CA ALA A 12 2.53 3.74 -7.26
C ALA A 12 3.01 3.30 -5.86
N LEU A 13 4.32 3.09 -5.69
CA LEU A 13 4.91 2.75 -4.39
C LEU A 13 4.62 3.80 -3.31
N ARG A 14 4.67 5.10 -3.67
CA ARG A 14 4.30 6.17 -2.72
C ARG A 14 2.83 6.09 -2.31
N TYR A 15 1.93 5.76 -3.22
CA TYR A 15 0.51 5.60 -2.87
C TYR A 15 0.26 4.36 -2.00
N VAL A 16 0.93 3.25 -2.29
CA VAL A 16 0.88 2.05 -1.44
C VAL A 16 1.40 2.37 -0.04
N ALA A 17 2.54 3.06 0.07
CA ALA A 17 3.11 3.46 1.35
C ALA A 17 2.19 4.43 2.11
N ALA A 18 1.55 5.38 1.43
CA ALA A 18 0.59 6.30 2.04
C ALA A 18 -0.65 5.56 2.56
N ALA A 19 -1.18 4.61 1.79
CA ALA A 19 -2.33 3.79 2.21
C ALA A 19 -1.98 2.91 3.42
N ALA A 20 -0.82 2.25 3.38
CA ALA A 20 -0.32 1.46 4.51
C ALA A 20 -0.13 2.32 5.76
N GLY A 21 0.50 3.50 5.63
CA GLY A 21 0.69 4.44 6.73
C GLY A 21 -0.63 4.92 7.35
N LEU A 22 -1.61 5.29 6.52
CA LEU A 22 -2.95 5.65 7.00
C LEU A 22 -3.62 4.49 7.73
N ALA A 23 -3.49 3.28 7.22
CA ALA A 23 -4.00 2.09 7.89
C ALA A 23 -3.32 1.87 9.26
N VAL A 24 -2.00 2.07 9.39
CA VAL A 24 -1.33 2.02 10.70
C VAL A 24 -1.94 3.01 11.68
N VAL A 25 -2.13 4.26 11.25
CA VAL A 25 -2.70 5.32 12.09
C VAL A 25 -4.12 4.95 12.54
N ILE A 26 -4.97 4.49 11.61
CA ILE A 26 -6.33 4.04 11.91
C ILE A 26 -6.31 2.87 12.90
N GLY A 27 -5.47 1.87 12.65
CA GLY A 27 -5.34 0.68 13.51
C GLY A 27 -4.86 1.03 14.92
N TYR A 28 -3.92 1.97 15.04
CA TYR A 28 -3.48 2.49 16.33
C TYR A 28 -4.63 3.15 17.11
N PHE A 29 -5.40 4.03 16.47
CA PHE A 29 -6.53 4.69 17.13
C PHE A 29 -7.68 3.74 17.47
N GLN A 30 -7.91 2.69 16.67
CA GLN A 30 -8.96 1.71 16.95
C GLN A 30 -8.59 0.71 18.04
N GLN A 31 -7.35 0.23 18.06
CA GLN A 31 -6.94 -0.88 18.93
C GLN A 31 -6.11 -0.41 20.15
N GLY A 32 -5.68 0.86 20.18
CA GLY A 32 -4.84 1.42 21.24
C GLY A 32 -3.44 0.81 21.31
N SER A 33 -3.05 -0.01 20.33
CA SER A 33 -1.77 -0.71 20.27
C SER A 33 -1.05 -0.44 18.96
N ILE A 34 0.24 -0.12 19.08
CA ILE A 34 1.13 0.15 17.93
C ILE A 34 1.35 -1.13 17.12
N GLU A 35 1.51 -2.28 17.78
CA GLU A 35 1.74 -3.57 17.13
C GLU A 35 0.56 -3.96 16.23
N ALA A 36 -0.65 -3.82 16.76
CA ALA A 36 -1.89 -4.02 16.02
C ALA A 36 -2.02 -3.08 14.82
N GLY A 37 -1.71 -1.79 15.01
CA GLY A 37 -1.69 -0.80 13.93
C GLY A 37 -0.69 -1.19 12.82
N LEU A 38 0.52 -1.59 13.19
CA LEU A 38 1.54 -2.02 12.24
C LEU A 38 1.12 -3.26 11.44
N LEU A 39 0.58 -4.29 12.11
CA LEU A 39 0.06 -5.48 11.44
C LEU A 39 -1.06 -5.13 10.45
N PHE A 40 -1.99 -4.27 10.86
CA PHE A 40 -3.07 -3.83 9.99
C PHE A 40 -2.57 -3.02 8.79
N GLY A 41 -1.64 -2.09 9.01
CA GLY A 41 -1.03 -1.32 7.93
C GLY A 41 -0.25 -2.18 6.94
N LEU A 42 0.43 -3.21 7.42
CA LEU A 42 1.17 -4.16 6.58
C LEU A 42 0.19 -5.01 5.75
N ALA A 43 -0.90 -5.50 6.36
CA ALA A 43 -1.95 -6.24 5.67
C ALA A 43 -2.61 -5.39 4.56
N VAL A 44 -2.95 -4.13 4.86
CA VAL A 44 -3.51 -3.20 3.87
C VAL A 44 -2.50 -2.90 2.76
N GLY A 45 -1.25 -2.60 3.11
CA GLY A 45 -0.20 -2.34 2.13
C GLY A 45 0.03 -3.51 1.16
N ALA A 46 0.10 -4.73 1.69
CA ALA A 46 0.19 -5.94 0.89
C ALA A 46 -1.06 -6.14 0.00
N GLY A 47 -2.25 -5.95 0.56
CA GLY A 47 -3.51 -6.05 -0.19
C GLY A 47 -3.61 -5.06 -1.36
N VAL A 48 -3.22 -3.80 -1.14
CA VAL A 48 -3.19 -2.78 -2.21
C VAL A 48 -2.16 -3.15 -3.28
N ALA A 49 -0.96 -3.58 -2.89
CA ALA A 49 0.07 -3.99 -3.85
C ALA A 49 -0.41 -5.17 -4.71
N ILE A 50 -1.00 -6.20 -4.10
CA ILE A 50 -1.56 -7.36 -4.80
C ILE A 50 -2.70 -6.92 -5.73
N GLY A 51 -3.61 -6.08 -5.26
CA GLY A 51 -4.72 -5.56 -6.05
C GLY A 51 -4.25 -4.80 -7.30
N LEU A 52 -3.21 -3.99 -7.18
CA LEU A 52 -2.59 -3.29 -8.32
C LEU A 52 -1.97 -4.26 -9.33
N VAL A 53 -1.27 -5.30 -8.86
CA VAL A 53 -0.68 -6.32 -9.73
C VAL A 53 -1.76 -7.10 -10.48
N LEU A 54 -2.80 -7.55 -9.77
CA LEU A 54 -3.91 -8.28 -10.40
C LEU A 54 -4.68 -7.39 -11.39
N PHE A 55 -4.89 -6.12 -11.05
CA PHE A 55 -5.53 -5.17 -11.96
C PHE A 55 -4.70 -4.98 -13.24
N GLU A 56 -3.39 -4.79 -13.13
CA GLU A 56 -2.49 -4.70 -14.29
C GLU A 56 -2.53 -5.96 -15.15
N VAL A 57 -2.58 -7.15 -14.54
CA VAL A 57 -2.70 -8.42 -15.27
C VAL A 57 -4.05 -8.56 -15.97
N ALA A 58 -5.15 -8.21 -15.31
CA ALA A 58 -6.49 -8.29 -15.89
C ALA A 58 -6.77 -7.22 -16.96
N SER A 59 -6.02 -6.12 -16.94
CA SER A 59 -6.16 -5.00 -17.90
C SER A 59 -5.32 -5.18 -19.17
N ARG A 60 -4.57 -6.28 -19.29
CA ARG A 60 -3.78 -6.65 -20.47
C ARG A 60 -4.56 -7.61 -21.36
#